data_AF-A0A531JNB1-F1
#
_entry.id   AF-A0A531JNB1-F1
#
_cell.length_a   1.000
_cell.length_b   1.000
_cell.length_c   1.000
_cell.angle_alpha   90.00
_cell.angle_beta   90.00
_cell.angle_gamma   90.00
#
_symmetry.space_group_name_H-M   'P 1'
#
loop_
_entity.id
_entity.type
_entity.pdbx_description
1 polymer ?
#
loop_
_entity_poly.entity_id
_entity_poly.type
_entity_poly.pdbx_seq_one_letter_code
_entity_poly.pdbx_strand_id
1 'polypeptide(L)'
;MLPGDDGDNINGPSLIRVPDWLPGRLGAYYLYFAHHTGTYIRLAYADSPQGPWRVHPGGALSLEQCPFLREHIASPDVHVDDQSRRLVMYFHGPTEAGGRRQTSFAATSPDGIHFEPRPEPLGPSYARIFRHGGWWYGLFGTGTVTLSRSSDGLSGFEPGPVLLPASGRRLSPRHVAVQTCGERLRVYYTRRGDAPERILHGTVDLAPDWQRWKVRGKTELLRPSCGFEGNGEPVRRSRTGLARGRENALRDPAIFEEDGRTWLLYAAAGESGIALAEIHSMPERMADRLARTIRRVASPLSERLRRLGIRTKQPRRIFIAGCARSGTTLARRLMGCFDDTYVHEFESPFPKLLELKRPHASLVVKRTAQSHEQLWQLPAGIGLIYCVRHPFDVLTSAHPQTVHLRPFHVTTERWGAEYAGLNRLREAQPA
;
A
#
# COMPACT_ATOMS: atom_id res chain seq x y z
N MET A 1 -26.56 -4.02 -5.27
CA MET A 1 -26.30 -3.73 -3.84
C MET A 1 -26.31 -5.04 -3.08
N LEU A 2 -25.52 -5.14 -2.01
CA LEU A 2 -25.55 -6.29 -1.11
C LEU A 2 -26.84 -6.24 -0.27
N PRO A 3 -27.49 -7.37 0.03
CA PRO A 3 -28.75 -7.39 0.75
C PRO A 3 -28.55 -7.16 2.27
N GLY A 4 -29.51 -6.51 2.92
CA GLY A 4 -29.49 -6.34 4.39
C GLY A 4 -28.23 -5.65 4.92
N ASP A 5 -27.64 -6.24 5.96
CA ASP A 5 -26.41 -5.79 6.64
C ASP A 5 -25.12 -6.31 5.97
N ASP A 6 -25.22 -7.05 4.86
CA ASP A 6 -24.05 -7.57 4.15
C ASP A 6 -23.10 -6.46 3.64
N GLY A 7 -23.62 -5.24 3.48
CA GLY A 7 -22.84 -4.07 3.10
C GLY A 7 -22.12 -3.37 4.27
N ASP A 8 -22.43 -3.72 5.51
CA ASP A 8 -21.89 -3.04 6.70
C ASP A 8 -20.43 -3.43 6.97
N ASN A 9 -20.01 -4.60 6.48
CA ASN A 9 -18.63 -5.06 6.56
C ASN A 9 -18.25 -5.89 5.33
N ILE A 10 -17.24 -5.43 4.61
CA ILE A 10 -16.73 -6.03 3.37
C ILE A 10 -15.20 -6.15 3.51
N ASN A 11 -14.70 -7.38 3.52
CA ASN A 11 -13.28 -7.68 3.71
C ASN A 11 -12.83 -8.97 3.01
N GLY A 12 -11.55 -9.31 3.17
CA GLY A 12 -10.97 -10.57 2.69
C GLY A 12 -11.13 -10.81 1.18
N PRO A 13 -10.73 -9.86 0.31
CA PRO A 13 -10.84 -10.07 -1.13
C PRO A 13 -9.94 -11.20 -1.62
N SER A 14 -10.42 -12.00 -2.56
CA SER A 14 -9.62 -12.92 -3.36
C SER A 14 -10.15 -12.93 -4.79
N LEU A 15 -9.30 -12.52 -5.74
CA LEU A 15 -9.66 -12.33 -7.15
C LEU A 15 -8.97 -13.40 -7.99
N ILE A 16 -9.73 -14.02 -8.89
CA ILE A 16 -9.21 -14.92 -9.91
C ILE A 16 -9.69 -14.52 -11.30
N ARG A 17 -8.87 -14.86 -12.30
CA ARG A 17 -9.32 -15.01 -13.69
C ARG A 17 -10.07 -16.34 -13.79
N VAL A 18 -11.28 -16.33 -14.36
CA VAL A 18 -12.07 -17.56 -14.52
C VAL A 18 -11.43 -18.39 -15.63
N PRO A 19 -11.00 -19.64 -15.34
CA PRO A 19 -10.20 -20.42 -16.27
C PRO A 19 -11.04 -20.97 -17.43
N ASP A 20 -10.35 -21.35 -18.51
CA ASP A 20 -11.04 -21.67 -19.76
C ASP A 20 -11.89 -22.95 -19.74
N TRP A 21 -11.53 -23.87 -18.86
CA TRP A 21 -12.24 -25.13 -18.69
C TRP A 21 -13.49 -25.01 -17.82
N LEU A 22 -13.72 -23.87 -17.15
CA LEU A 22 -14.83 -23.74 -16.20
C LEU A 22 -16.17 -23.60 -16.94
N PRO A 23 -17.16 -24.47 -16.66
CA PRO A 23 -18.47 -24.43 -17.31
C PRO A 23 -19.34 -23.29 -16.77
N GLY A 24 -20.22 -22.73 -17.61
CA GLY A 24 -21.26 -21.80 -17.15
C GLY A 24 -20.75 -20.50 -16.52
N ARG A 25 -19.60 -19.99 -16.99
CA ARG A 25 -18.95 -18.78 -16.45
C ARG A 25 -19.93 -17.60 -16.40
N LEU A 26 -20.02 -16.95 -15.25
CA LEU A 26 -20.85 -15.75 -15.07
C LEU A 26 -20.20 -14.49 -15.64
N GLY A 27 -18.87 -14.49 -15.72
CA GLY A 27 -18.05 -13.41 -16.25
C GLY A 27 -16.59 -13.84 -16.33
N ALA A 28 -15.74 -12.95 -16.81
CA ALA A 28 -14.33 -13.25 -17.02
C ALA A 28 -13.51 -13.32 -15.70
N TYR A 29 -13.96 -12.69 -14.62
CA TYR A 29 -13.31 -12.64 -13.32
C TYR A 29 -14.29 -12.92 -12.19
N TYR A 30 -13.84 -13.68 -11.18
CA TYR A 30 -14.56 -13.93 -9.93
C TYR A 30 -13.82 -13.31 -8.75
N LEU A 31 -14.54 -12.54 -7.94
CA LEU A 31 -14.07 -11.92 -6.70
C LEU A 31 -14.83 -12.53 -5.52
N TYR A 32 -14.11 -13.25 -4.68
CA TYR A 32 -14.61 -13.79 -3.43
C TYR A 32 -14.29 -12.83 -2.29
N PHE A 33 -15.22 -12.66 -1.36
CA PHE A 33 -15.04 -11.78 -0.21
C PHE A 33 -15.95 -12.17 0.94
N ALA A 34 -15.68 -11.63 2.12
CA ALA A 34 -16.37 -11.99 3.34
C ALA A 34 -16.86 -10.77 4.11
N HIS A 35 -17.69 -11.06 5.11
CA HIS A 35 -18.07 -10.16 6.18
C HIS A 35 -17.41 -10.70 7.46
N HIS A 36 -16.87 -9.83 8.31
CA HIS A 36 -16.06 -10.26 9.48
C HIS A 36 -16.76 -11.26 10.40
N THR A 37 -18.07 -11.13 10.53
CA THR A 37 -18.95 -12.02 11.31
C THR A 37 -20.03 -12.66 10.44
N GLY A 38 -19.78 -12.79 9.13
CA GLY A 38 -20.77 -13.31 8.18
C GLY A 38 -20.87 -14.83 8.21
N THR A 39 -22.04 -15.34 7.84
CA THR A 39 -22.33 -16.78 7.76
C THR A 39 -22.05 -17.38 6.39
N TYR A 40 -21.51 -16.61 5.44
CA TYR A 40 -21.22 -17.10 4.10
C TYR A 40 -20.13 -16.27 3.38
N ILE A 41 -19.43 -16.91 2.44
CA ILE A 41 -18.47 -16.28 1.52
C ILE A 41 -19.24 -15.79 0.30
N ARG A 42 -19.11 -14.50 0.02
CA ARG A 42 -19.76 -13.83 -1.12
C ARG A 42 -18.94 -14.02 -2.39
N LEU A 43 -19.64 -13.96 -3.51
CA LEU A 43 -19.07 -13.98 -4.85
C LEU A 43 -19.59 -12.77 -5.62
N ALA A 44 -18.69 -12.06 -6.28
CA ALA A 44 -19.02 -11.12 -7.34
C ALA A 44 -18.28 -11.50 -8.62
N TYR A 45 -18.85 -11.16 -9.77
CA TYR A 45 -18.27 -11.44 -11.08
C TYR A 45 -18.29 -10.19 -11.97
N ALA A 46 -17.34 -10.12 -12.89
CA ALA A 46 -17.20 -9.05 -13.86
C ALA A 46 -16.43 -9.52 -15.10
N ASP A 47 -16.53 -8.79 -16.21
CA ASP A 47 -15.73 -9.04 -17.42
C ASP A 47 -14.44 -8.23 -17.47
N SER A 48 -14.23 -7.37 -16.48
CA SER A 48 -13.02 -6.57 -16.28
C SER A 48 -12.68 -6.52 -14.79
N PRO A 49 -11.39 -6.52 -14.41
CA PRO A 49 -10.99 -6.42 -13.00
C PRO A 49 -11.40 -5.06 -12.38
N GLN A 50 -11.62 -4.02 -13.20
CA GLN A 50 -12.14 -2.73 -12.73
C GLN A 50 -13.67 -2.72 -12.54
N GLY A 51 -14.36 -3.80 -12.93
CA GLY A 51 -15.82 -3.88 -12.94
C GLY A 51 -16.45 -3.37 -14.24
N PRO A 52 -17.77 -3.12 -14.25
CA PRO A 52 -18.67 -3.16 -13.11
C PRO A 52 -18.84 -4.57 -12.55
N TRP A 53 -18.89 -4.67 -11.21
CA TRP A 53 -19.07 -5.94 -10.50
C TRP A 53 -20.53 -6.24 -10.26
N ARG A 54 -20.94 -7.50 -10.51
CA ARG A 54 -22.26 -8.03 -10.18
C ARG A 54 -22.13 -9.03 -9.05
N VAL A 55 -22.96 -8.91 -8.01
CA VAL A 55 -22.96 -9.85 -6.89
C VAL A 55 -23.77 -11.09 -7.29
N HIS A 56 -23.22 -12.27 -7.05
CA HIS A 56 -23.93 -13.54 -7.15
C HIS A 56 -24.80 -13.76 -5.90
N PRO A 57 -26.13 -13.91 -6.04
CA PRO A 57 -27.01 -14.17 -4.90
C PRO A 57 -26.63 -15.45 -4.16
N GLY A 58 -26.64 -15.43 -2.82
CA GLY A 58 -26.31 -16.60 -1.99
C GLY A 58 -24.80 -16.88 -1.80
N GLY A 59 -23.93 -16.18 -2.54
CA GLY A 59 -22.48 -16.37 -2.43
C GLY A 59 -21.99 -17.69 -3.03
N ALA A 60 -20.91 -18.25 -2.47
CA ALA A 60 -20.24 -19.46 -2.99
C ALA A 60 -19.99 -20.57 -1.94
N LEU A 61 -20.04 -20.24 -0.65
CA LEU A 61 -19.90 -21.19 0.44
C LEU A 61 -20.61 -20.65 1.67
N SER A 62 -21.39 -21.46 2.37
CA SER A 62 -22.10 -21.08 3.60
C SER A 62 -21.56 -21.84 4.82
N LEU A 63 -21.76 -21.25 6.01
CA LEU A 63 -21.45 -21.87 7.30
C LEU A 63 -22.24 -23.17 7.52
N GLU A 64 -23.48 -23.24 7.01
CA GLU A 64 -24.32 -24.43 7.09
C GLU A 64 -23.68 -25.64 6.38
N GLN A 65 -22.97 -25.41 5.28
CA GLN A 65 -22.21 -26.46 4.59
C GLN A 65 -20.98 -26.94 5.38
N CYS A 66 -20.59 -26.23 6.45
CA CYS A 66 -19.39 -26.48 7.23
C CYS A 66 -19.75 -26.87 8.68
N PRO A 67 -20.28 -28.07 8.94
CA PRO A 67 -20.79 -28.47 10.27
C PRO A 67 -19.72 -28.56 11.37
N PHE A 68 -18.45 -28.49 10.98
CA PHE A 68 -17.29 -28.45 11.88
C PHE A 68 -16.89 -27.02 12.31
N LEU A 69 -17.62 -25.99 11.84
CA LEU A 69 -17.45 -24.59 12.17
C LEU A 69 -18.69 -24.02 12.87
N ARG A 70 -18.50 -22.91 13.59
CA ARG A 70 -19.58 -22.14 14.22
C ARG A 70 -19.37 -20.64 14.03
N GLU A 71 -20.41 -19.86 14.31
CA GLU A 71 -20.43 -18.39 14.30
C GLU A 71 -20.23 -17.74 12.93
N HIS A 72 -19.10 -17.92 12.26
CA HIS A 72 -18.78 -17.26 10.99
C HIS A 72 -17.81 -18.05 10.11
N ILE A 73 -17.81 -17.72 8.82
CA ILE A 73 -16.77 -18.11 7.85
C ILE A 73 -16.22 -16.88 7.12
N ALA A 74 -14.90 -16.80 6.95
CA ALA A 74 -14.26 -15.60 6.42
C ALA A 74 -12.87 -15.83 5.79
N SER A 75 -12.32 -14.74 5.23
CA SER A 75 -10.99 -14.61 4.63
C SER A 75 -10.70 -15.65 3.54
N PRO A 76 -11.51 -15.69 2.47
CA PRO A 76 -11.29 -16.60 1.37
C PRO A 76 -9.95 -16.30 0.69
N ASP A 77 -9.26 -17.35 0.27
CA ASP A 77 -8.08 -17.33 -0.58
C ASP A 77 -8.28 -18.40 -1.65
N VAL A 78 -8.69 -17.99 -2.86
CA VAL A 78 -9.11 -18.87 -3.94
C VAL A 78 -8.02 -18.99 -5.00
N HIS A 79 -7.71 -20.23 -5.35
CA HIS A 79 -6.69 -20.60 -6.32
C HIS A 79 -7.30 -21.46 -7.43
N VAL A 80 -6.80 -21.27 -8.64
CA VAL A 80 -7.12 -22.12 -9.79
C VAL A 80 -6.13 -23.29 -9.83
N ASP A 81 -6.64 -24.52 -9.79
CA ASP A 81 -5.88 -25.75 -10.00
C ASP A 81 -6.21 -26.27 -11.41
N ASP A 82 -5.47 -25.76 -12.40
CA ASP A 82 -5.66 -26.12 -13.81
C ASP A 82 -5.36 -27.60 -14.09
N GLN A 83 -4.45 -28.21 -13.33
CA GLN A 83 -4.07 -29.61 -13.51
C GLN A 83 -5.24 -30.54 -13.18
N SER A 84 -5.93 -30.26 -12.07
CA SER A 84 -7.09 -31.03 -11.65
C SER A 84 -8.43 -30.46 -12.16
N ARG A 85 -8.39 -29.35 -12.92
CA ARG A 85 -9.56 -28.60 -13.40
C ARG A 85 -10.57 -28.33 -12.29
N ARG A 86 -10.10 -27.72 -11.21
CA ARG A 86 -10.92 -27.31 -10.07
C ARG A 86 -10.41 -26.00 -9.48
N LEU A 87 -11.24 -25.39 -8.65
CA LEU A 87 -10.88 -24.28 -7.79
C LEU A 87 -10.68 -24.81 -6.38
N VAL A 88 -9.76 -24.19 -5.65
CA VAL A 88 -9.50 -24.46 -4.24
C VAL A 88 -9.68 -23.16 -3.48
N MET A 89 -10.59 -23.13 -2.50
CA MET A 89 -10.78 -22.02 -1.58
C MET A 89 -10.23 -22.39 -0.21
N TYR A 90 -9.30 -21.61 0.31
CA TYR A 90 -8.94 -21.63 1.72
C TYR A 90 -9.77 -20.61 2.48
N PHE A 91 -10.30 -20.97 3.63
CA PHE A 91 -11.15 -20.11 4.45
C PHE A 91 -10.96 -20.47 5.93
N HIS A 92 -11.49 -19.64 6.84
CA HIS A 92 -11.44 -19.96 8.26
C HIS A 92 -12.77 -19.73 8.97
N GLY A 93 -12.91 -20.39 10.12
CA GLY A 93 -13.95 -20.11 11.09
C GLY A 93 -13.57 -20.62 12.49
N PRO A 94 -14.29 -20.21 13.54
CA PRO A 94 -14.21 -20.82 14.86
C PRO A 94 -14.65 -22.29 14.82
N THR A 95 -13.90 -23.16 15.49
CA THR A 95 -14.25 -24.59 15.65
C THR A 95 -14.89 -24.83 17.02
N GLU A 96 -15.72 -25.87 17.14
CA GLU A 96 -16.30 -26.23 18.44
C GLU A 96 -15.22 -26.61 19.46
N ALA A 97 -14.34 -27.55 19.07
CA ALA A 97 -13.26 -28.07 19.89
C ALA A 97 -12.16 -27.04 20.22
N GLY A 98 -12.01 -25.99 19.41
CA GLY A 98 -10.98 -24.96 19.58
C GLY A 98 -11.39 -23.77 20.45
N GLY A 99 -12.59 -23.76 21.03
CA GLY A 99 -13.10 -22.59 21.75
C GLY A 99 -13.21 -21.36 20.82
N ARG A 100 -12.60 -20.22 21.22
CA ARG A 100 -12.53 -19.00 20.40
C ARG A 100 -11.43 -19.04 19.31
N ARG A 101 -10.69 -20.14 19.17
CA ARG A 101 -9.62 -20.25 18.19
C ARG A 101 -10.21 -20.50 16.80
N GLN A 102 -9.87 -19.62 15.87
CA GLN A 102 -10.20 -19.77 14.45
C GLN A 102 -9.16 -20.68 13.77
N THR A 103 -9.63 -21.53 12.88
CA THR A 103 -8.83 -22.55 12.17
C THR A 103 -9.11 -22.44 10.68
N SER A 104 -8.08 -22.62 9.84
CA SER A 104 -8.20 -22.63 8.39
C SER A 104 -8.54 -24.02 7.84
N PHE A 105 -9.37 -24.06 6.80
CA PHE A 105 -9.83 -25.24 6.08
C PHE A 105 -9.76 -24.98 4.57
N ALA A 106 -9.94 -26.02 3.76
CA ALA A 106 -10.06 -25.94 2.31
C ALA A 106 -11.44 -26.41 1.83
N ALA A 107 -11.90 -25.85 0.72
CA ALA A 107 -13.03 -26.33 -0.05
C ALA A 107 -12.65 -26.39 -1.53
N THR A 108 -13.25 -27.31 -2.29
CA THR A 108 -12.99 -27.45 -3.73
C THR A 108 -14.26 -27.25 -4.54
N SER A 109 -14.14 -26.72 -5.76
CA SER A 109 -15.29 -26.50 -6.64
C SER A 109 -14.92 -26.75 -8.11
N PRO A 110 -15.77 -27.41 -8.90
CA PRO A 110 -15.59 -27.54 -10.35
C PRO A 110 -16.08 -26.32 -11.14
N ASP A 111 -16.90 -25.45 -10.54
CA ASP A 111 -17.58 -24.33 -11.23
C ASP A 111 -17.34 -22.96 -10.58
N GLY A 112 -16.62 -22.91 -9.46
CA GLY A 112 -16.33 -21.68 -8.73
C GLY A 112 -17.55 -21.04 -8.04
N ILE A 113 -18.68 -21.74 -7.99
CA ILE A 113 -19.91 -21.28 -7.35
C ILE A 113 -20.30 -22.24 -6.23
N HIS A 114 -20.24 -23.55 -6.46
CA HIS A 114 -20.59 -24.57 -5.49
C HIS A 114 -19.33 -25.21 -4.93
N PHE A 115 -18.94 -24.79 -3.72
CA PHE A 115 -17.78 -25.33 -3.03
C PHE A 115 -18.15 -26.48 -2.07
N GLU A 116 -17.36 -27.55 -2.11
CA GLU A 116 -17.43 -28.68 -1.20
C GLU A 116 -16.34 -28.53 -0.12
N PRO A 117 -16.73 -28.22 1.14
CA PRO A 117 -15.76 -28.02 2.21
C PRO A 117 -15.19 -29.33 2.73
N ARG A 118 -13.90 -29.31 3.07
CA ARG A 118 -13.17 -30.45 3.66
C ARG A 118 -13.06 -30.23 5.18
N PRO A 119 -13.35 -31.26 6.01
CA PRO A 119 -13.34 -31.12 7.47
C PRO A 119 -11.94 -31.18 8.09
N GLU A 120 -10.88 -31.41 7.30
CA GLU A 120 -9.51 -31.50 7.80
C GLU A 120 -8.94 -30.09 8.08
N PRO A 121 -8.51 -29.80 9.32
CA PRO A 121 -7.93 -28.51 9.67
C PRO A 121 -6.51 -28.37 9.13
N LEU A 122 -6.21 -27.22 8.50
CA LEU A 122 -4.90 -26.95 7.88
C LEU A 122 -3.94 -26.21 8.81
N GLY A 123 -4.47 -25.47 9.79
CA GLY A 123 -3.66 -24.65 10.69
C GLY A 123 -4.40 -23.43 11.24
N PRO A 124 -3.68 -22.46 11.82
CA PRO A 124 -4.26 -21.20 12.28
C PRO A 124 -5.04 -20.46 11.18
N SER A 125 -5.94 -19.54 11.55
CA SER A 125 -6.75 -18.76 10.58
C SER A 125 -5.93 -17.91 9.60
N TYR A 126 -6.59 -17.36 8.57
CA TYR A 126 -5.97 -16.48 7.55
C TYR A 126 -4.88 -17.16 6.70
N ALA A 127 -5.15 -18.39 6.24
CA ALA A 127 -4.31 -19.07 5.27
C ALA A 127 -4.10 -18.20 4.00
N ARG A 128 -2.84 -18.06 3.58
CA ARG A 128 -2.47 -17.56 2.25
C ARG A 128 -1.52 -18.54 1.60
N ILE A 129 -1.98 -19.20 0.55
CA ILE A 129 -1.30 -20.33 -0.06
C ILE A 129 -0.54 -19.87 -1.32
N PHE A 130 0.62 -20.47 -1.57
CA PHE A 130 1.39 -20.26 -2.79
C PHE A 130 2.21 -21.51 -3.15
N ARG A 131 2.57 -21.66 -4.42
CA ARG A 131 3.40 -22.77 -4.89
C ARG A 131 4.85 -22.33 -5.08
N HIS A 132 5.78 -23.19 -4.70
CA HIS A 132 7.21 -23.02 -4.99
C HIS A 132 7.95 -24.36 -4.97
N GLY A 133 8.83 -24.60 -5.94
CA GLY A 133 9.70 -25.80 -5.95
C GLY A 133 8.95 -27.14 -5.86
N GLY A 134 7.76 -27.25 -6.46
CA GLY A 134 6.94 -28.47 -6.41
C GLY A 134 6.12 -28.66 -5.12
N TRP A 135 6.25 -27.76 -4.15
CA TRP A 135 5.52 -27.80 -2.89
C TRP A 135 4.46 -26.70 -2.79
N TRP A 136 3.48 -26.93 -1.93
CA TRP A 136 2.53 -25.92 -1.48
C TRP A 136 3.00 -25.33 -0.17
N TYR A 137 3.04 -24.01 -0.08
CA TYR A 137 3.37 -23.29 1.14
C TYR A 137 2.18 -22.46 1.58
N GLY A 138 2.04 -22.28 2.89
CA GLY A 138 0.99 -21.44 3.46
C GLY A 138 1.50 -20.54 4.55
N LEU A 139 1.08 -19.28 4.53
CA LEU A 139 1.18 -18.39 5.69
C LEU A 139 -0.09 -18.47 6.50
N PHE A 140 0.05 -18.70 7.80
CA PHE A 140 -1.07 -18.88 8.71
C PHE A 140 -0.94 -17.98 9.93
N GLY A 141 -2.08 -17.55 10.44
CA GLY A 141 -2.23 -16.85 11.70
C GLY A 141 -2.20 -15.34 11.58
N THR A 142 -2.68 -14.70 12.65
CA THR A 142 -2.51 -13.26 12.87
C THR A 142 -1.76 -13.06 14.17
N GLY A 143 -1.08 -11.93 14.30
CA GLY A 143 -0.22 -11.60 15.42
C GLY A 143 1.15 -12.23 15.31
N THR A 144 1.19 -13.55 15.16
CA THR A 144 2.36 -14.30 14.70
C THR A 144 1.96 -15.02 13.42
N VAL A 145 2.71 -14.78 12.34
CA VAL A 145 2.48 -15.45 11.06
C VAL A 145 3.52 -16.54 10.87
N THR A 146 3.05 -17.78 10.79
CA THR A 146 3.88 -18.98 10.63
C THR A 146 3.80 -19.49 9.20
N LEU A 147 4.92 -19.96 8.68
CA LEU A 147 4.99 -20.71 7.44
C LEU A 147 4.72 -22.18 7.73
N SER A 148 3.95 -22.83 6.86
CA SER A 148 3.86 -24.29 6.78
C SER A 148 3.96 -24.74 5.32
N ARG A 149 4.23 -26.03 5.10
CA ARG A 149 4.35 -26.62 3.76
C ARG A 149 3.47 -27.87 3.65
N SER A 150 2.97 -28.19 2.46
CA SER A 150 2.22 -29.40 2.15
C SER A 150 2.61 -29.92 0.76
N SER A 151 2.52 -31.23 0.57
CA SER A 151 2.75 -31.88 -0.74
C SER A 151 1.58 -31.69 -1.71
N ASP A 152 0.36 -31.54 -1.22
CA ASP A 152 -0.86 -31.46 -2.04
C ASP A 152 -1.62 -30.13 -1.89
N GLY A 153 -1.29 -29.34 -0.87
CA GLY A 153 -1.95 -28.07 -0.56
C GLY A 153 -3.34 -28.23 0.06
N LEU A 154 -3.82 -29.44 0.30
CA LEU A 154 -5.17 -29.73 0.82
C LEU A 154 -5.15 -30.45 2.17
N SER A 155 -4.01 -31.00 2.57
CA SER A 155 -3.83 -31.76 3.81
C SER A 155 -2.39 -31.66 4.32
N GLY A 156 -2.15 -32.20 5.52
CA GLY A 156 -0.79 -32.53 5.97
C GLY A 156 0.21 -31.37 6.00
N PHE A 157 -0.23 -30.15 6.35
CA PHE A 157 0.66 -29.00 6.43
C PHE A 157 1.67 -29.16 7.58
N GLU A 158 2.95 -29.36 7.24
CA GLU A 158 4.05 -29.41 8.21
C GLU A 158 4.46 -27.99 8.63
N PRO A 159 4.61 -27.74 9.94
CA PRO A 159 4.98 -26.42 10.44
C PRO A 159 6.44 -26.09 10.12
N GLY A 160 6.69 -24.81 9.87
CA GLY A 160 8.03 -24.25 9.72
C GLY A 160 8.22 -22.93 10.48
N PRO A 161 9.08 -22.04 9.99
CA PRO A 161 9.51 -20.87 10.75
C PRO A 161 8.41 -19.82 10.90
N VAL A 162 8.54 -18.99 11.94
CA VAL A 162 7.80 -17.75 12.06
C VAL A 162 8.35 -16.73 11.05
N LEU A 163 7.53 -16.29 10.10
CA LEU A 163 7.93 -15.28 9.11
C LEU A 163 7.72 -13.85 9.60
N LEU A 164 6.62 -13.61 10.31
CA LEU A 164 6.33 -12.30 10.89
C LEU A 164 5.99 -12.47 12.37
N PRO A 165 6.91 -12.16 13.29
CA PRO A 165 6.67 -12.29 14.72
C PRO A 165 5.79 -11.15 15.25
N ALA A 166 5.04 -11.42 16.31
CA ALA A 166 4.40 -10.37 17.09
C ALA A 166 5.47 -9.44 17.69
N SER A 167 5.33 -8.13 17.47
CA SER A 167 6.24 -7.12 18.04
C SER A 167 5.62 -6.48 19.28
N GLY A 168 5.71 -7.18 20.41
CA GLY A 168 5.12 -6.76 21.69
C GLY A 168 3.58 -6.71 21.67
N ARG A 169 2.98 -6.17 22.73
CA ARG A 169 1.51 -6.11 22.89
C ARG A 169 0.79 -5.12 21.97
N ARG A 170 1.52 -4.27 21.23
CA ARG A 170 0.96 -3.09 20.54
C ARG A 170 1.03 -3.14 19.02
N LEU A 171 1.95 -3.91 18.42
CA LEU A 171 2.14 -3.98 16.98
C LEU A 171 2.27 -5.43 16.55
N SER A 172 1.27 -5.91 15.83
CA SER A 172 1.26 -7.31 15.43
C SER A 172 0.71 -7.45 14.01
N PRO A 173 1.33 -8.27 13.13
CA PRO A 173 0.76 -8.66 11.85
C PRO A 173 -0.73 -8.97 11.96
N ARG A 174 -1.51 -8.50 10.98
CA ARG A 174 -2.96 -8.72 10.96
C ARG A 174 -3.34 -9.59 9.78
N HIS A 175 -3.26 -9.03 8.59
CA HIS A 175 -3.58 -9.71 7.34
C HIS A 175 -2.35 -9.75 6.47
N VAL A 176 -2.21 -10.80 5.68
CA VAL A 176 -1.09 -10.99 4.77
C VAL A 176 -1.59 -11.30 3.35
N ALA A 177 -0.75 -11.01 2.37
CA ALA A 177 -0.84 -11.50 1.00
C ALA A 177 0.56 -11.87 0.53
N VAL A 178 0.64 -12.73 -0.47
CA VAL A 178 1.91 -13.21 -1.01
C VAL A 178 1.94 -13.05 -2.52
N GLN A 179 3.12 -12.79 -3.06
CA GLN A 179 3.39 -12.77 -4.49
C GLN A 179 4.73 -13.48 -4.74
N THR A 180 4.72 -14.52 -5.57
CA THR A 180 5.93 -15.23 -5.95
C THR A 180 6.56 -14.56 -7.16
N CYS A 181 7.81 -14.12 -7.04
CA CYS A 181 8.59 -13.47 -8.09
C CYS A 181 9.89 -14.25 -8.31
N GLY A 182 9.82 -15.34 -9.09
CA GLY A 182 10.96 -16.25 -9.26
C GLY A 182 11.40 -16.83 -7.91
N GLU A 183 12.66 -16.66 -7.55
CA GLU A 183 13.23 -17.13 -6.27
C GLU A 183 12.97 -16.18 -5.08
N ARG A 184 12.01 -15.27 -5.19
CA ARG A 184 11.65 -14.35 -4.10
C ARG A 184 10.16 -14.38 -3.84
N LEU A 185 9.78 -14.29 -2.57
CA LEU A 185 8.41 -14.03 -2.16
C LEU A 185 8.30 -12.59 -1.70
N ARG A 186 7.36 -11.82 -2.24
CA ARG A 186 6.94 -10.57 -1.61
C ARG A 186 5.80 -10.88 -0.65
N VAL A 187 5.96 -10.43 0.60
CA VAL A 187 4.94 -10.60 1.64
C VAL A 187 4.38 -9.22 1.95
N TYR A 188 3.12 -9.02 1.58
CA TYR A 188 2.35 -7.82 1.88
C TYR A 188 1.63 -8.05 3.20
N TYR A 189 1.57 -7.04 4.06
CA TYR A 189 0.90 -7.21 5.35
C TYR A 189 0.46 -5.88 5.95
N THR A 190 -0.57 -5.96 6.79
CA THR A 190 -0.97 -4.88 7.68
C THR A 190 -0.67 -5.25 9.13
N ARG A 191 -0.72 -4.27 10.05
CA ARG A 191 -0.48 -4.53 11.47
C ARG A 191 -1.53 -3.85 12.33
N ARG A 192 -2.04 -4.60 13.30
CA ARG A 192 -2.83 -4.03 14.40
C ARG A 192 -2.00 -3.03 15.18
N GLY A 193 -2.61 -1.91 15.53
CA GLY A 193 -2.02 -0.84 16.33
C GLY A 193 -1.24 0.22 15.53
N ASP A 194 -1.14 0.06 14.20
CA ASP A 194 -0.67 1.12 13.31
C ASP A 194 -1.70 2.26 13.22
N ALA A 195 -1.22 3.49 12.95
CA ALA A 195 -2.03 4.71 12.87
C ALA A 195 -1.54 5.62 11.73
N PRO A 196 -2.21 5.65 10.56
CA PRO A 196 -3.28 4.73 10.17
C PRO A 196 -2.75 3.30 9.96
N GLU A 197 -3.65 2.31 10.04
CA GLU A 197 -3.33 0.98 9.52
C GLU A 197 -3.16 1.07 8.00
N ARG A 198 -2.09 0.48 7.49
CA ARG A 198 -1.60 0.68 6.13
C ARG A 198 -0.90 -0.59 5.65
N ILE A 199 -0.69 -0.70 4.35
CA ILE A 199 -0.08 -1.88 3.74
C ILE A 199 1.43 -1.69 3.69
N LEU A 200 2.12 -2.63 4.31
CA LEU A 200 3.57 -2.77 4.28
C LEU A 200 3.93 -3.96 3.39
N HIS A 201 5.17 -4.00 2.92
CA HIS A 201 5.71 -5.20 2.31
C HIS A 201 7.16 -5.46 2.72
N GLY A 202 7.53 -6.74 2.70
CA GLY A 202 8.90 -7.23 2.80
C GLY A 202 9.13 -8.35 1.78
N THR A 203 10.32 -8.94 1.80
CA THR A 203 10.70 -10.00 0.86
C THR A 203 11.32 -11.19 1.58
N VAL A 204 11.06 -12.39 1.09
CA VAL A 204 11.71 -13.65 1.48
C VAL A 204 12.54 -14.13 0.30
N ASP A 205 13.74 -14.62 0.59
CA ASP A 205 14.56 -15.38 -0.36
C ASP A 205 14.08 -16.85 -0.32
N LEU A 206 13.60 -17.37 -1.44
CA LEU A 206 13.01 -18.71 -1.55
C LEU A 206 14.08 -19.79 -1.82
N ALA A 207 15.22 -19.67 -1.14
CA ALA A 207 16.30 -20.64 -1.15
C ALA A 207 15.81 -22.05 -0.74
N PRO A 208 16.53 -23.14 -1.11
CA PRO A 208 16.05 -24.52 -0.90
C PRO A 208 15.73 -24.89 0.56
N ASP A 209 16.48 -24.35 1.53
CA ASP A 209 16.22 -24.58 2.96
C ASP A 209 15.10 -23.65 3.46
N TRP A 210 13.86 -24.08 3.23
CA TRP A 210 12.65 -23.35 3.60
C TRP A 210 12.51 -23.10 5.10
N GLN A 211 13.17 -23.90 5.94
CA GLN A 211 13.18 -23.71 7.40
C GLN A 211 13.92 -22.44 7.83
N ARG A 212 14.73 -21.85 6.95
CA ARG A 212 15.47 -20.60 7.20
C ARG A 212 14.82 -19.36 6.60
N TRP A 213 13.68 -19.52 5.93
CA TRP A 213 12.97 -18.41 5.33
C TRP A 213 12.56 -17.38 6.39
N LYS A 214 12.70 -16.11 6.02
CA LYS A 214 12.35 -14.97 6.88
C LYS A 214 12.06 -13.75 6.03
N VAL A 215 11.11 -12.95 6.50
CA VAL A 215 10.80 -11.68 5.86
C VAL A 215 11.93 -10.69 6.15
N ARG A 216 12.46 -10.09 5.10
CA ARG A 216 13.48 -9.05 5.12
C ARG A 216 12.91 -7.76 4.56
N GLY A 217 13.39 -6.64 5.10
CA GLY A 217 12.90 -5.32 4.73
C GLY A 217 11.50 -5.04 5.27
N LYS A 218 11.16 -3.75 5.28
CA LYS A 218 9.86 -3.25 5.65
C LYS A 218 9.69 -1.91 4.94
N THR A 219 8.94 -1.93 3.87
CA THR A 219 8.63 -0.75 3.07
C THR A 219 7.14 -0.51 3.18
N GLU A 220 6.75 0.74 3.36
CA GLU A 220 5.34 1.11 3.26
C GLU A 220 4.96 1.17 1.78
N LEU A 221 3.91 0.44 1.42
CA LEU A 221 3.43 0.38 0.04
C LEU A 221 2.30 1.37 -0.19
N LEU A 222 1.28 1.34 0.68
CA LEU A 222 0.07 2.10 0.50
C LEU A 222 -0.52 2.48 1.86
N ARG A 223 -0.96 3.74 1.99
CA ARG A 223 -1.72 4.26 3.13
C ARG A 223 -2.98 4.94 2.60
N PRO A 224 -4.04 5.12 3.44
CA PRO A 224 -5.21 5.88 3.02
C PRO A 224 -4.83 7.28 2.52
N SER A 225 -5.38 7.65 1.37
CA SER A 225 -5.08 8.89 0.65
C SER A 225 -6.33 9.47 -0.03
N CYS A 226 -7.28 8.62 -0.41
CA CYS A 226 -8.55 8.98 -1.01
C CYS A 226 -9.70 8.98 0.01
N GLY A 227 -10.79 9.69 -0.30
CA GLY A 227 -11.98 9.75 0.56
C GLY A 227 -12.60 8.38 0.81
N PHE A 228 -12.69 7.54 -0.23
CA PHE A 228 -13.24 6.18 -0.12
C PHE A 228 -12.38 5.26 0.77
N GLU A 229 -11.07 5.52 0.88
CA GLU A 229 -10.13 4.81 1.76
C GLU A 229 -10.24 5.23 3.23
N GLY A 230 -11.06 6.25 3.54
CA GLY A 230 -11.21 6.77 4.90
C GLY A 230 -10.18 7.84 5.26
N ASN A 231 -9.53 8.48 4.28
CA ASN A 231 -8.56 9.56 4.54
C ASN A 231 -9.13 10.74 5.35
N GLY A 232 -10.44 10.99 5.25
CA GLY A 232 -11.14 12.01 6.05
C GLY A 232 -11.42 11.63 7.50
N GLU A 233 -11.26 10.34 7.85
CA GLU A 233 -11.48 9.85 9.21
C GLU A 233 -10.27 10.15 10.12
N PRO A 234 -10.47 10.27 11.44
CA PRO A 234 -9.37 10.52 12.37
C PRO A 234 -8.30 9.43 12.31
N VAL A 235 -7.03 9.84 12.23
CA VAL A 235 -5.89 8.93 12.34
C VAL A 235 -5.82 8.36 13.76
N ARG A 236 -6.13 7.07 13.90
CA ARG A 236 -6.15 6.36 15.18
C ARG A 236 -5.44 5.01 15.05
N ARG A 237 -4.98 4.49 16.19
CA ARG A 237 -4.44 3.13 16.25
C ARG A 237 -5.54 2.13 15.95
N SER A 238 -5.30 1.22 15.03
CA SER A 238 -6.25 0.13 14.76
C SER A 238 -6.35 -0.83 15.94
N ARG A 239 -7.54 -1.41 16.11
CA ARG A 239 -7.89 -2.33 17.20
C ARG A 239 -8.08 -3.74 16.68
N THR A 240 -8.07 -4.71 17.60
CA THR A 240 -8.44 -6.10 17.30
C THR A 240 -9.95 -6.20 17.01
N GLY A 241 -10.33 -7.03 16.04
CA GLY A 241 -11.71 -7.24 15.63
C GLY A 241 -12.17 -6.36 14.48
N LEU A 242 -13.45 -6.48 14.11
CA LEU A 242 -14.05 -5.74 12.99
C LEU A 242 -13.93 -4.22 13.12
N ALA A 243 -13.88 -3.54 11.98
CA ALA A 243 -14.01 -2.08 11.93
C ALA A 243 -15.44 -1.65 12.31
N ARG A 244 -15.56 -0.69 13.24
CA ARG A 244 -16.88 -0.15 13.63
C ARG A 244 -17.18 1.10 12.80
N GLY A 245 -17.70 0.88 11.60
CA GLY A 245 -17.88 1.92 10.59
C GLY A 245 -16.59 2.24 9.84
N ARG A 246 -16.57 3.40 9.19
CA ARG A 246 -15.42 3.87 8.39
C ARG A 246 -14.25 4.23 9.30
N GLU A 247 -13.05 3.80 8.91
CA GLU A 247 -11.81 4.12 9.61
C GLU A 247 -10.74 4.62 8.63
N ASN A 248 -9.78 5.42 9.11
CA ASN A 248 -8.57 5.75 8.35
C ASN A 248 -7.62 4.53 8.38
N ALA A 249 -7.95 3.49 7.61
CA ALA A 249 -7.27 2.20 7.66
C ALA A 249 -7.41 1.42 6.34
N LEU A 250 -6.33 0.78 5.91
CA LEU A 250 -6.35 -0.25 4.86
C LEU A 250 -6.11 -1.63 5.49
N ARG A 251 -6.88 -2.64 5.06
CA ARG A 251 -6.81 -4.02 5.59
C ARG A 251 -6.85 -5.04 4.45
N ASP A 252 -6.80 -6.32 4.82
CA ASP A 252 -6.90 -7.50 3.95
C ASP A 252 -6.30 -7.34 2.54
N PRO A 253 -4.98 -7.18 2.41
CA PRO A 253 -4.36 -7.15 1.09
C PRO A 253 -4.56 -8.51 0.40
N ALA A 254 -4.69 -8.48 -0.91
CA ALA A 254 -4.64 -9.63 -1.80
C ALA A 254 -3.98 -9.25 -3.12
N ILE A 255 -3.27 -10.19 -3.74
CA ILE A 255 -2.54 -9.97 -4.98
C ILE A 255 -3.23 -10.74 -6.10
N PHE A 256 -3.42 -10.08 -7.24
CA PHE A 256 -3.85 -10.68 -8.49
C PHE A 256 -2.84 -10.34 -9.57
N GLU A 257 -2.52 -11.29 -10.45
CA GLU A 257 -1.56 -11.11 -11.52
C GLU A 257 -2.11 -11.67 -12.83
N GLU A 258 -1.95 -10.92 -13.92
CA GLU A 258 -2.37 -11.30 -15.27
C GLU A 258 -1.58 -10.45 -16.27
N ASP A 259 -1.14 -11.04 -17.38
CA ASP A 259 -0.45 -10.36 -18.47
C ASP A 259 0.73 -9.46 -18.04
N GLY A 260 1.49 -9.92 -17.04
CA GLY A 260 2.66 -9.20 -16.51
C GLY A 260 2.31 -7.96 -15.67
N ARG A 261 1.03 -7.76 -15.35
CA ARG A 261 0.55 -6.72 -14.44
C ARG A 261 0.27 -7.33 -13.09
N THR A 262 0.50 -6.54 -12.05
CA THR A 262 0.21 -6.92 -10.66
C THR A 262 -0.80 -5.95 -10.10
N TRP A 263 -1.90 -6.46 -9.57
CA TRP A 263 -2.90 -5.68 -8.86
C TRP A 263 -2.95 -6.06 -7.39
N LEU A 264 -3.12 -5.04 -6.56
CA LEU A 264 -3.37 -5.12 -5.12
C LEU A 264 -4.84 -4.83 -4.88
N LEU A 265 -5.54 -5.83 -4.37
CA LEU A 265 -6.85 -5.65 -3.76
C LEU A 265 -6.66 -5.42 -2.26
N TYR A 266 -7.53 -4.62 -1.66
CA TYR A 266 -7.49 -4.37 -0.22
C TYR A 266 -8.84 -3.89 0.31
N ALA A 267 -9.10 -4.16 1.59
CA ALA A 267 -10.23 -3.61 2.30
C ALA A 267 -9.98 -2.12 2.61
N ALA A 268 -10.89 -1.26 2.17
CA ALA A 268 -10.82 0.19 2.26
C ALA A 268 -11.63 0.71 3.45
N ALA A 269 -11.18 1.84 4.02
CA ALA A 269 -11.80 2.50 5.16
C ALA A 269 -12.10 1.55 6.34
N GLY A 270 -11.11 0.75 6.74
CA GLY A 270 -11.29 -0.34 7.68
C GLY A 270 -11.75 -1.59 6.95
N GLU A 271 -13.06 -1.77 6.83
CA GLU A 271 -13.71 -2.94 6.21
C GLU A 271 -15.01 -2.47 5.51
N SER A 272 -14.99 -1.30 4.85
CA SER A 272 -16.19 -0.67 4.27
C SER A 272 -16.35 -0.92 2.76
N GLY A 273 -15.48 -1.73 2.17
CA GLY A 273 -15.44 -1.99 0.73
C GLY A 273 -14.10 -2.55 0.28
N ILE A 274 -14.04 -3.01 -0.97
CA ILE A 274 -12.82 -3.50 -1.61
C ILE A 274 -12.37 -2.49 -2.65
N ALA A 275 -11.11 -2.12 -2.60
CA ALA A 275 -10.47 -1.26 -3.59
C ALA A 275 -9.39 -2.03 -4.36
N LEU A 276 -9.07 -1.54 -5.54
CA LEU A 276 -8.08 -2.10 -6.47
C LEU A 276 -7.04 -1.04 -6.81
N ALA A 277 -5.77 -1.39 -6.72
CA ALA A 277 -4.65 -0.58 -7.17
C ALA A 277 -3.69 -1.41 -8.02
N GLU A 278 -3.09 -0.81 -9.04
CA GLU A 278 -2.03 -1.48 -9.83
C GLU A 278 -0.66 -1.20 -9.19
N ILE A 279 0.15 -2.26 -9.03
CA ILE A 279 1.54 -2.16 -8.60
C ILE A 279 2.44 -2.10 -9.83
N HIS A 280 3.06 -0.96 -10.07
CA HIS A 280 4.08 -0.83 -11.10
C HIS A 280 5.45 -1.21 -10.55
N SER A 281 6.09 -2.20 -11.16
CA SER A 281 7.51 -2.50 -10.90
C SER A 281 8.39 -1.53 -11.68
N MET A 282 9.37 -0.91 -11.01
CA MET A 282 10.42 -0.17 -11.72
C MET A 282 11.36 -1.18 -12.40
N PRO A 283 11.67 -1.05 -13.70
CA PRO A 283 12.54 -2.00 -14.39
C PRO A 283 13.91 -2.11 -13.70
N GLU A 284 14.39 -3.35 -13.47
CA GLU A 284 15.67 -3.63 -12.78
C GLU A 284 16.85 -2.88 -13.40
N ARG A 285 16.86 -2.70 -14.73
CA ARG A 285 17.90 -1.92 -15.44
C ARG A 285 17.96 -0.46 -15.01
N MET A 286 16.83 0.13 -14.62
CA MET A 286 16.74 1.51 -14.14
C MET A 286 17.16 1.60 -12.66
N ALA A 287 16.76 0.62 -11.84
CA ALA A 287 17.21 0.49 -10.46
C ALA A 287 18.73 0.24 -10.37
N ASP A 288 19.29 -0.61 -11.24
CA ASP A 288 20.72 -0.89 -11.33
C ASP A 288 21.53 0.27 -11.90
N ARG A 289 20.98 1.05 -12.84
CA ARG A 289 21.62 2.31 -13.25
C ARG A 289 21.64 3.28 -12.08
N LEU A 290 20.54 3.44 -11.35
CA LEU A 290 20.51 4.31 -10.18
C LEU A 290 21.50 3.86 -9.11
N ALA A 291 21.51 2.56 -8.77
CA ALA A 291 22.39 2.00 -7.75
C ALA A 291 23.87 2.01 -8.15
N ARG A 292 24.20 1.81 -9.44
CA ARG A 292 25.57 1.96 -9.97
C ARG A 292 25.99 3.42 -10.00
N THR A 293 25.12 4.34 -10.41
CA THR A 293 25.40 5.78 -10.38
C THR A 293 25.63 6.26 -8.94
N ILE A 294 24.80 5.84 -7.97
CA ILE A 294 24.98 6.15 -6.55
C ILE A 294 26.31 5.59 -6.02
N ARG A 295 26.65 4.33 -6.32
CA ARG A 295 27.93 3.73 -5.89
C ARG A 295 29.16 4.39 -6.53
N ARG A 296 29.08 4.72 -7.83
CA ARG A 296 30.16 5.36 -8.59
C ARG A 296 30.41 6.81 -8.15
N VAL A 297 29.39 7.48 -7.62
CA VAL A 297 29.51 8.82 -7.01
C VAL A 297 29.98 8.76 -5.55
N ALA A 298 29.58 7.73 -4.79
CA ALA A 298 29.89 7.63 -3.37
C ALA A 298 31.30 7.09 -3.06
N SER A 299 31.86 6.20 -3.88
CA SER A 299 33.11 5.50 -3.54
C SER A 299 34.39 6.37 -3.64
N PRO A 300 34.65 7.14 -4.73
CA PRO A 300 35.98 7.73 -4.90
C PRO A 300 36.23 8.97 -4.03
N LEU A 301 35.18 9.69 -3.64
CA LEU A 301 35.29 10.93 -2.86
C LEU A 301 35.16 10.70 -1.34
N SER A 302 34.36 9.72 -0.90
CA SER A 302 34.15 9.48 0.54
C SER A 302 35.37 8.85 1.22
N GLU A 303 36.10 7.96 0.53
CA GLU A 303 37.36 7.41 1.03
C GLU A 303 38.51 8.42 1.03
N ARG A 304 38.56 9.31 0.02
CA ARG A 304 39.60 10.35 -0.08
C ARG A 304 39.38 11.50 0.92
N LEU A 305 38.13 11.89 1.17
CA LEU A 305 37.78 12.94 2.12
C LEU A 305 37.85 12.48 3.59
N ARG A 306 37.54 11.22 3.90
CA ARG A 306 37.75 10.66 5.26
C ARG A 306 39.22 10.60 5.65
N ARG A 307 40.13 10.34 4.70
CA ARG A 307 41.59 10.37 4.93
C ARG A 307 42.16 11.78 5.10
N LEU A 308 41.42 12.83 4.70
CA LEU A 308 41.87 14.23 4.77
C LEU A 308 41.15 15.06 5.85
N GLY A 309 40.18 14.51 6.59
CA GLY A 309 39.54 15.17 7.73
C GLY A 309 38.61 16.35 7.40
N ILE A 310 38.31 16.62 6.12
CA ILE A 310 37.53 17.80 5.70
C ILE A 310 36.02 17.48 5.70
N ARG A 311 35.24 18.24 6.49
CA ARG A 311 33.77 18.28 6.41
C ARG A 311 33.33 19.47 5.55
N THR A 312 32.65 19.24 4.44
CA THR A 312 32.00 20.30 3.64
C THR A 312 30.52 20.45 4.03
N LYS A 313 30.07 21.69 4.31
CA LYS A 313 28.68 21.99 4.69
C LYS A 313 27.84 22.21 3.42
N GLN A 314 26.73 21.49 3.27
CA GLN A 314 25.82 21.59 2.12
C GLN A 314 24.95 22.86 2.23
N PRO A 315 24.65 23.58 1.12
CA PRO A 315 23.76 24.74 1.15
C PRO A 315 22.30 24.34 1.44
N ARG A 316 21.56 25.19 2.16
CA ARG A 316 20.14 24.99 2.49
C ARG A 316 19.26 25.29 1.26
N ARG A 317 18.17 24.54 1.05
CA ARG A 317 17.39 24.60 -0.22
C ARG A 317 15.88 24.76 0.03
N ILE A 318 15.25 25.71 -0.68
CA ILE A 318 13.82 26.01 -0.65
C ILE A 318 13.19 25.58 -1.98
N PHE A 319 12.15 24.75 -1.94
CA PHE A 319 11.49 24.24 -3.15
C PHE A 319 10.11 24.89 -3.32
N ILE A 320 9.92 25.58 -4.45
CA ILE A 320 8.67 26.26 -4.78
C ILE A 320 7.90 25.48 -5.85
N ALA A 321 6.62 25.22 -5.60
CA ALA A 321 5.68 24.66 -6.56
C ALA A 321 4.49 25.59 -6.78
N GLY A 322 3.98 25.56 -8.00
CA GLY A 322 2.81 26.31 -8.42
C GLY A 322 2.61 26.22 -9.93
N CYS A 323 1.36 26.29 -10.38
CA CYS A 323 1.04 26.54 -11.79
C CYS A 323 1.75 27.84 -12.23
N ALA A 324 2.16 27.95 -13.49
CA ALA A 324 2.83 29.13 -14.06
C ALA A 324 1.92 30.38 -14.10
N ARG A 325 1.45 30.84 -12.94
CA ARG A 325 0.61 32.03 -12.73
C ARG A 325 1.44 33.15 -12.11
N SER A 326 0.98 34.40 -12.28
CA SER A 326 1.66 35.65 -11.88
C SER A 326 2.24 35.62 -10.45
N GLY A 327 1.59 34.92 -9.54
CA GLY A 327 2.03 34.80 -8.15
C GLY A 327 3.33 34.06 -7.89
N THR A 328 3.53 32.91 -8.52
CA THR A 328 4.78 32.14 -8.37
C THR A 328 5.96 32.89 -8.96
N THR A 329 5.71 33.68 -10.01
CA THR A 329 6.72 34.57 -10.61
C THR A 329 7.08 35.73 -9.68
N LEU A 330 6.08 36.37 -9.05
CA LEU A 330 6.32 37.46 -8.09
C LEU A 330 7.12 36.98 -6.87
N ALA A 331 6.73 35.85 -6.26
CA ALA A 331 7.45 35.29 -5.13
C ALA A 331 8.91 34.95 -5.47
N ARG A 332 9.16 34.41 -6.67
CA ARG A 332 10.52 34.13 -7.15
C ARG A 332 11.33 35.42 -7.35
N ARG A 333 10.73 36.49 -7.87
CA ARG A 333 11.40 37.79 -8.02
C ARG A 333 11.76 38.40 -6.68
N LEU A 334 10.83 38.40 -5.72
CA LEU A 334 11.05 38.88 -4.36
C LEU A 334 12.15 38.12 -3.63
N MET A 335 12.16 36.79 -3.73
CA MET A 335 13.22 35.96 -3.14
C MET A 335 14.59 36.22 -3.79
N GLY A 336 14.62 36.65 -5.05
CA GLY A 336 15.83 37.04 -5.74
C GLY A 336 16.39 38.39 -5.31
N CYS A 337 15.68 39.15 -4.48
CA CYS A 337 16.16 40.41 -3.91
C CYS A 337 17.00 40.21 -2.63
N PHE A 338 17.13 38.98 -2.12
CA PHE A 338 17.97 38.69 -0.95
C PHE A 338 19.39 38.28 -1.39
N ASP A 339 20.41 38.92 -0.81
CA ASP A 339 21.82 38.73 -1.18
C ASP A 339 22.35 37.31 -0.93
N ASP A 340 21.73 36.55 -0.03
CA ASP A 340 22.14 35.19 0.34
C ASP A 340 21.41 34.08 -0.44
N THR A 341 20.55 34.47 -1.40
CA THR A 341 19.59 33.58 -2.04
C THR A 341 19.74 33.57 -3.55
N TYR A 342 20.01 32.40 -4.13
CA TYR A 342 19.98 32.21 -5.58
C TYR A 342 18.63 31.62 -6.03
N VAL A 343 17.97 32.28 -6.98
CA VAL A 343 16.72 31.79 -7.59
C VAL A 343 17.03 31.17 -8.94
N HIS A 344 16.86 29.85 -9.07
CA HIS A 344 17.02 29.15 -10.35
C HIS A 344 15.92 29.57 -11.33
N GLU A 345 16.30 29.90 -12.56
CA GLU A 345 15.46 30.57 -13.56
C GLU A 345 14.41 29.65 -14.20
N PHE A 346 14.75 28.39 -14.43
CA PHE A 346 13.85 27.45 -15.12
C PHE A 346 13.13 26.51 -14.15
N GLU A 347 11.94 26.09 -14.55
CA GLU A 347 11.29 24.95 -13.92
C GLU A 347 12.14 23.70 -14.15
N SER A 348 12.41 22.91 -13.11
CA SER A 348 13.33 21.78 -13.21
C SER A 348 12.98 20.64 -12.25
N PRO A 349 13.16 19.38 -12.66
CA PRO A 349 12.89 18.25 -11.79
C PRO A 349 13.94 18.16 -10.68
N PHE A 350 13.58 17.60 -9.52
CA PHE A 350 14.48 17.57 -8.35
C PHE A 350 15.86 16.91 -8.57
N PRO A 351 16.03 15.91 -9.46
CA PRO A 351 17.37 15.38 -9.75
C PRO A 351 18.31 16.42 -10.36
N LYS A 352 17.81 17.29 -11.26
CA LYS A 352 18.61 18.39 -11.83
C LYS A 352 18.99 19.42 -10.76
N LEU A 353 18.16 19.54 -9.73
CA LEU A 353 18.41 20.45 -8.61
C LEU A 353 19.53 19.91 -7.70
N LEU A 354 19.74 18.60 -7.60
CA LEU A 354 20.86 18.00 -6.87
C LEU A 354 22.22 18.43 -7.43
N GLU A 355 22.29 18.58 -8.75
CA GLU A 355 23.50 18.94 -9.49
C GLU A 355 23.83 20.44 -9.44
N LEU A 356 22.86 21.28 -9.04
CA LEU A 356 23.02 22.73 -9.00
C LEU A 356 23.93 23.15 -7.83
N LYS A 357 25.19 23.46 -8.14
CA LYS A 357 26.18 23.98 -7.19
C LYS A 357 26.21 25.51 -7.26
N ARG A 358 25.80 26.17 -6.17
CA ARG A 358 25.81 27.64 -6.06
C ARG A 358 26.48 28.06 -4.75
N PRO A 359 27.16 29.21 -4.71
CA PRO A 359 27.86 29.72 -3.52
C PRO A 359 26.91 30.33 -2.48
N HIS A 360 25.66 30.59 -2.85
CA HIS A 360 24.65 31.19 -1.99
C HIS A 360 24.21 30.22 -0.88
N ALA A 361 23.91 30.74 0.31
CA ALA A 361 23.50 29.94 1.45
C ALA A 361 22.14 29.27 1.21
N SER A 362 21.26 29.94 0.46
CA SER A 362 19.93 29.51 0.11
C SER A 362 19.76 29.33 -1.40
N LEU A 363 19.14 28.22 -1.80
CA LEU A 363 18.76 27.95 -3.18
C LEU A 363 17.24 27.86 -3.32
N VAL A 364 16.64 28.71 -4.15
CA VAL A 364 15.20 28.72 -4.47
C VAL A 364 14.98 28.19 -5.88
N VAL A 365 14.12 27.19 -6.03
CA VAL A 365 13.94 26.45 -7.29
C VAL A 365 12.46 26.23 -7.59
N LYS A 366 12.06 26.47 -8.85
CA LYS A 366 10.74 26.08 -9.34
C LYS A 366 10.82 24.64 -9.83
N ARG A 367 10.00 23.76 -9.27
CA ARG A 367 10.00 22.34 -9.67
C ARG A 367 8.89 22.01 -10.67
N THR A 368 9.05 20.89 -11.38
CA THR A 368 7.98 20.32 -12.21
C THR A 368 6.84 19.76 -11.35
N ALA A 369 5.63 19.69 -11.92
CA ALA A 369 4.47 19.05 -11.29
C ALA A 369 4.77 17.59 -10.89
N GLN A 370 5.42 16.82 -11.77
CA GLN A 370 5.85 15.44 -11.48
C GLN A 370 6.81 15.38 -10.27
N SER A 371 7.74 16.32 -10.15
CA SER A 371 8.63 16.41 -8.98
C SER A 371 7.92 16.85 -7.70
N HIS A 372 6.67 17.32 -7.76
CA HIS A 372 5.86 17.55 -6.57
C HIS A 372 5.41 16.25 -5.92
N GLU A 373 4.90 15.34 -6.74
CA GLU A 373 4.37 14.05 -6.30
C GLU A 373 5.48 13.12 -5.79
N GLN A 374 6.75 13.45 -6.11
CA GLN A 374 7.95 12.71 -5.74
C GLN A 374 8.73 13.35 -4.58
N LEU A 375 8.16 14.32 -3.86
CA LEU A 375 8.82 15.00 -2.73
C LEU A 375 9.41 14.07 -1.68
N TRP A 376 8.70 12.99 -1.38
CA TRP A 376 9.10 11.98 -0.41
C TRP A 376 10.38 11.24 -0.82
N GLN A 377 10.81 11.36 -2.08
CA GLN A 377 12.05 10.78 -2.61
C GLN A 377 13.27 11.71 -2.44
N LEU A 378 13.08 12.93 -1.91
CA LEU A 378 14.20 13.84 -1.68
C LEU A 378 15.16 13.24 -0.64
N PRO A 379 16.45 13.05 -0.99
CA PRO A 379 17.44 12.57 -0.03
C PRO A 379 17.52 13.49 1.19
N ALA A 380 17.66 12.93 2.40
CA ALA A 380 17.78 13.69 3.64
C ALA A 380 18.98 14.67 3.67
N GLY A 381 19.97 14.48 2.78
CA GLY A 381 21.09 15.41 2.58
C GLY A 381 20.72 16.68 1.80
N ILE A 382 19.56 16.73 1.17
CA ILE A 382 18.94 17.96 0.72
C ILE A 382 18.41 18.64 1.98
N GLY A 383 19.06 19.71 2.42
CA GLY A 383 18.58 20.56 3.51
C GLY A 383 17.31 21.31 3.09
N LEU A 384 16.24 20.56 2.81
CA LEU A 384 14.91 21.05 2.46
C LEU A 384 14.38 21.76 3.68
N ILE A 385 14.32 23.08 3.62
CA ILE A 385 13.79 23.87 4.72
C ILE A 385 12.29 24.13 4.57
N TYR A 386 11.75 24.09 3.34
CA TYR A 386 10.32 24.25 3.09
C TYR A 386 9.90 23.81 1.68
N CYS A 387 8.70 23.23 1.54
CA CYS A 387 8.10 22.93 0.25
C CYS A 387 6.74 23.63 0.08
N VAL A 388 6.67 24.51 -0.90
CA VAL A 388 5.48 25.31 -1.20
C VAL A 388 4.65 24.60 -2.27
N ARG A 389 3.40 24.17 -2.00
CA ARG A 389 2.51 23.57 -3.02
C ARG A 389 1.84 24.64 -3.90
N HIS A 390 1.33 25.66 -3.23
CA HIS A 390 0.99 27.04 -3.60
C HIS A 390 1.16 27.74 -2.26
N PRO A 391 2.02 28.76 -2.10
CA PRO A 391 2.44 29.14 -0.74
C PRO A 391 1.27 29.58 0.11
N PHE A 392 0.20 30.02 -0.55
CA PHE A 392 -1.06 30.35 0.03
C PHE A 392 -2.11 30.31 -1.11
N ASP A 393 -3.39 30.10 -0.83
CA ASP A 393 -4.48 30.10 -1.82
C ASP A 393 -4.81 31.52 -2.35
N VAL A 394 -3.78 32.33 -2.64
CA VAL A 394 -3.88 33.80 -2.67
C VAL A 394 -3.03 34.47 -3.75
N LEU A 395 -2.70 33.74 -4.81
CA LEU A 395 -2.33 34.39 -6.07
C LEU A 395 -3.19 33.84 -7.22
N THR A 396 -4.50 33.73 -6.99
CA THR A 396 -5.40 34.03 -8.09
C THR A 396 -5.25 35.53 -8.37
N SER A 397 -4.86 35.86 -9.59
CA SER A 397 -4.84 37.24 -10.10
C SER A 397 -6.23 37.90 -9.97
N ALA A 398 -7.30 37.11 -9.83
CA ALA A 398 -8.67 37.58 -9.71
C ALA A 398 -9.32 37.09 -8.40
N HIS A 399 -9.96 38.01 -7.69
CA HIS A 399 -11.02 37.67 -6.74
C HIS A 399 -12.34 37.71 -7.52
N PRO A 400 -13.17 36.65 -7.56
CA PRO A 400 -14.33 36.56 -8.46
C PRO A 400 -15.27 37.78 -8.35
N GLN A 401 -15.43 38.31 -7.14
CA GLN A 401 -16.29 39.46 -6.86
C GLN A 401 -15.63 40.83 -7.12
N THR A 402 -14.31 40.93 -7.30
CA THR A 402 -13.62 42.25 -7.49
C THR A 402 -12.70 42.29 -8.72
N VAL A 403 -12.70 41.23 -9.54
CA VAL A 403 -11.89 41.12 -10.75
C VAL A 403 -12.18 42.21 -11.79
N HIS A 404 -13.42 42.70 -11.84
CA HIS A 404 -13.84 43.80 -12.72
C HIS A 404 -13.41 45.17 -12.20
N LEU A 405 -13.00 45.30 -10.94
CA LEU A 405 -12.54 46.55 -10.32
C LEU A 405 -11.02 46.67 -10.31
N ARG A 406 -10.32 45.54 -10.16
CA ARG A 406 -8.85 45.49 -10.22
C ARG A 406 -8.37 44.13 -10.75
N PRO A 407 -7.47 44.12 -11.74
CA PRO A 407 -6.96 42.89 -12.35
C PRO A 407 -6.00 42.10 -11.45
N PHE A 408 -5.59 42.66 -10.30
CA PHE A 408 -4.78 42.00 -9.29
C PHE A 408 -5.30 42.36 -7.88
N HIS A 409 -5.58 41.35 -7.05
CA HIS A 409 -6.09 41.55 -5.67
C HIS A 409 -4.95 41.41 -4.65
N VAL A 410 -4.11 42.45 -4.53
CA VAL A 410 -3.07 42.57 -3.50
C VAL A 410 -3.39 43.79 -2.63
N THR A 411 -3.62 43.58 -1.33
CA THR A 411 -3.84 44.66 -0.34
C THR A 411 -2.63 44.78 0.59
N THR A 412 -2.41 45.96 1.18
CA THR A 412 -1.30 46.22 2.10
C THR A 412 -1.33 45.32 3.33
N GLU A 413 -2.51 45.08 3.92
CA GLU A 413 -2.66 44.17 5.06
C GLU A 413 -2.30 42.72 4.72
N ARG A 414 -2.63 42.28 3.50
CA ARG A 414 -2.30 40.93 3.01
C ARG A 414 -0.80 40.78 2.78
N TRP A 415 -0.16 41.80 2.20
CA TRP A 415 1.29 41.85 2.06
C TRP A 415 2.00 41.79 3.43
N GLY A 416 1.52 42.56 4.41
CA GLY A 416 2.08 42.57 5.76
C GLY A 416 1.99 41.22 6.47
N ALA A 417 0.85 40.53 6.37
CA ALA A 417 0.65 39.21 6.95
C ALA A 417 1.58 38.14 6.33
N GLU A 418 1.81 38.22 5.02
CA GLU A 418 2.69 37.30 4.29
C GLU A 418 4.17 37.51 4.64
N TYR A 419 4.61 38.77 4.75
CA TYR A 419 5.96 39.10 5.20
C TYR A 419 6.23 38.63 6.64
N ALA A 420 5.25 38.78 7.54
CA ALA A 420 5.33 38.25 8.90
C ALA A 420 5.36 36.71 8.94
N GLY A 421 4.64 36.03 8.04
CA GLY A 421 4.71 34.57 7.88
C GLY A 421 6.11 34.10 7.46
N LEU A 422 6.72 34.77 6.50
CA LEU A 422 8.09 34.49 6.05
C LEU A 422 9.10 34.64 7.19
N ASN A 423 9.03 35.73 7.97
CA ASN A 423 9.96 35.96 9.06
C ASN A 423 9.83 34.92 10.18
N ARG A 424 8.61 34.54 10.57
CA ARG A 424 8.38 33.46 11.55
C ARG A 424 8.95 32.11 11.10
N LEU A 425 8.84 31.80 9.80
CA LEU A 425 9.41 30.58 9.23
C LEU A 425 10.94 30.59 9.20
N ARG A 426 11.56 31.77 9.12
CA ARG A 426 13.02 31.93 9.24
C ARG A 426 13.49 31.75 10.68
N GLU A 427 12.75 32.27 11.64
CA GLU A 427 13.06 32.17 13.08
C GLU A 427 12.87 30.75 13.62
N ALA A 428 11.90 29.99 13.11
CA ALA A 428 11.59 28.64 13.59
C ALA A 428 12.61 27.55 13.18
N GLN A 429 13.75 27.89 12.56
CA GLN A 429 14.76 26.92 12.15
C GLN A 429 15.90 26.83 13.18
N PRO A 430 16.36 25.61 13.53
CA PRO A 430 17.55 25.46 14.36
C PRO A 430 18.82 25.91 13.60
N ALA A 431 19.75 26.54 14.33
CA ALA A 431 20.98 27.14 13.83
C ALA A 431 21.81 26.23 12.91
#